data_AF-A0A3T0KP33-F1
#
_entry.id   AF-A0A3T0KP33-F1
#
_cell.length_a   1.000
_cell.length_b   1.000
_cell.length_c   1.000
_cell.angle_alpha   90.00
_cell.angle_beta   90.00
_cell.angle_gamma   90.00
#
_symmetry.space_group_name_H-M   'P 1'
#
loop_
_entity.id
_entity.type
_entity.pdbx_description
1 polymer ?
#
loop_
_entity_poly.entity_id
_entity_poly.type
_entity_poly.pdbx_seq_one_letter_code
_entity_poly.pdbx_strand_id
1 'polypeptide(L)'
;MNYAVITENDESKWDDQTGILYHFPARYKNKLKTGTKVIYYKGTMTDKKYLSKRLSKKPHYFGIAQIGDIFPDEDNKNQYFAEIEDYIPFIGPIEFKDNNNNYLEEVTRSNHWRDGVREITENTYIKIVQLASFDIKCSFNKDVEVIINEESLPNLESVNPELAHNLLEEKAINNKDVNNTRKKDTKGNRYSNNAKKIGDRAEEVVLKYLRKENMSNIRWVASEGEKPGYDICCQNHEGIEIYIEVKGTTTSKFSEFIITNNELQTSEKLGERFYIYFVTNCLSKNPKIQFIQNPYKKINSNDWGIVPISYKVFLK
;
A
#
# COMPACT_ATOMS: atom_id res chain seq x y z
N MET A 1 12.30 -14.39 12.06
CA MET A 1 11.91 -13.56 10.90
C MET A 1 13.10 -13.42 9.98
N ASN A 2 12.91 -13.40 8.66
CA ASN A 2 13.98 -13.09 7.71
C ASN A 2 13.93 -11.60 7.33
N TYR A 3 15.10 -11.01 7.08
CA TYR A 3 15.23 -9.63 6.61
C TYR A 3 16.10 -9.60 5.36
N ALA A 4 15.67 -8.84 4.35
CA ALA A 4 16.44 -8.69 3.11
C ALA A 4 16.32 -7.29 2.52
N VAL A 5 17.23 -6.96 1.62
CA VAL A 5 17.08 -5.87 0.66
C VAL A 5 16.72 -6.47 -0.69
N ILE A 6 15.71 -5.91 -1.34
CA ILE A 6 15.34 -6.22 -2.73
C ILE A 6 15.65 -5.01 -3.61
N THR A 7 16.20 -5.28 -4.80
CA THR A 7 16.61 -4.24 -5.74
C THR A 7 15.57 -4.12 -6.85
N GLU A 8 15.12 -2.89 -7.08
CA GLU A 8 14.22 -2.52 -8.16
C GLU A 8 14.87 -1.35 -8.94
N ASN A 9 15.54 -1.68 -10.04
CA ASN A 9 16.19 -0.67 -10.88
C ASN A 9 15.19 -0.04 -11.86
N ASP A 10 15.50 1.15 -12.36
CA ASP A 10 14.60 1.88 -13.26
C ASP A 10 14.39 1.18 -14.61
N GLU A 11 15.42 0.45 -15.06
CA GLU A 11 15.39 -0.44 -16.20
C GLU A 11 15.85 -1.82 -15.73
N SER A 12 14.98 -2.80 -15.94
CA SER A 12 15.17 -4.16 -15.48
C SER A 12 14.53 -5.11 -16.48
N LYS A 13 15.07 -6.33 -16.55
CA LYS A 13 14.44 -7.44 -17.27
C LYS A 13 13.36 -8.14 -16.44
N TRP A 14 13.20 -7.71 -15.19
CA TRP A 14 12.25 -8.25 -14.22
C TRP A 14 10.98 -7.42 -14.29
N ASP A 15 9.84 -8.11 -14.24
CA ASP A 15 8.50 -7.51 -14.33
C ASP A 15 8.02 -7.04 -12.95
N ASP A 16 8.89 -6.30 -12.26
CA ASP A 16 8.62 -5.76 -10.94
C ASP A 16 7.48 -4.73 -11.01
N GLN A 17 6.54 -4.83 -10.07
CA GLN A 17 5.51 -3.83 -9.83
C GLN A 17 5.69 -3.31 -8.41
N THR A 18 6.18 -2.08 -8.26
CA THR A 18 6.51 -1.49 -6.96
C THR A 18 5.36 -1.64 -5.97
N GLY A 19 5.65 -2.30 -4.85
CA GLY A 19 4.68 -2.49 -3.77
C GLY A 19 3.62 -3.56 -4.03
N ILE A 20 3.61 -4.21 -5.19
CA ILE A 20 2.60 -5.22 -5.58
C ILE A 20 3.26 -6.58 -5.83
N LEU A 21 4.27 -6.63 -6.70
CA LEU A 21 4.87 -7.86 -7.16
C LEU A 21 6.38 -7.71 -7.40
N TYR A 22 7.15 -8.70 -6.99
CA TYR A 22 8.60 -8.74 -7.22
C TYR A 22 8.98 -9.99 -8.01
N HIS A 23 9.63 -9.81 -9.16
CA HIS A 23 10.03 -10.87 -10.06
C HIS A 23 11.51 -11.23 -9.83
N PHE A 24 11.81 -12.49 -9.50
CA PHE A 24 13.16 -12.90 -9.14
C PHE A 24 13.54 -14.32 -9.60
N PRO A 25 14.85 -14.59 -9.83
CA PRO A 25 15.33 -15.92 -10.21
C PRO A 25 15.37 -16.89 -9.03
N ALA A 26 15.26 -18.19 -9.33
CA ALA A 26 15.28 -19.31 -8.37
C ALA A 26 16.38 -19.23 -7.31
N ARG A 27 17.56 -18.68 -7.65
CA ARG A 27 18.70 -18.53 -6.72
C ARG A 27 18.37 -17.72 -5.46
N TYR A 28 17.35 -16.87 -5.46
CA TYR A 28 16.95 -16.07 -4.30
C TYR A 28 15.80 -16.68 -3.49
N LYS A 29 15.24 -17.83 -3.90
CA LYS A 29 14.12 -18.50 -3.24
C LYS A 29 14.39 -18.87 -1.77
N ASN A 30 15.65 -19.12 -1.41
CA ASN A 30 16.02 -19.40 -0.02
C ASN A 30 16.10 -18.14 0.86
N LYS A 31 16.29 -16.96 0.23
CA LYS A 31 16.38 -15.66 0.90
C LYS A 31 15.00 -15.02 1.07
N LEU A 32 14.18 -15.08 0.02
CA LEU A 32 12.81 -14.57 0.00
C LEU A 32 11.82 -15.69 0.34
N LYS A 33 11.34 -15.67 1.58
CA LYS A 33 10.27 -16.55 2.06
C LYS A 33 9.06 -15.70 2.46
N THR A 34 7.86 -16.25 2.37
CA THR A 34 6.66 -15.60 2.93
C THR A 34 6.91 -15.14 4.36
N GLY A 35 6.56 -13.89 4.65
CA GLY A 35 6.81 -13.20 5.90
C GLY A 35 8.15 -12.44 6.00
N THR A 36 9.05 -12.59 5.03
CA THR A 36 10.35 -11.86 5.02
C THR A 36 10.10 -10.35 4.94
N LYS A 37 10.68 -9.59 5.87
CA LYS A 37 10.62 -8.12 5.83
C LYS A 37 11.70 -7.61 4.89
N VAL A 38 11.32 -6.73 3.97
CA VAL A 38 12.22 -6.26 2.92
C VAL A 38 12.35 -4.75 2.89
N ILE A 39 13.53 -4.27 2.53
CA ILE A 39 13.79 -2.87 2.18
C ILE A 39 14.02 -2.80 0.67
N TYR A 40 13.34 -1.86 0.02
CA TYR A 40 13.53 -1.57 -1.39
C TYR A 40 14.76 -0.72 -1.63
N TYR A 41 15.54 -1.06 -2.66
CA TYR A 41 16.77 -0.38 -3.05
C TYR A 41 16.79 -0.06 -4.55
N LYS A 42 17.22 1.15 -4.91
CA LYS A 42 17.58 1.50 -6.30
C LYS A 42 19.08 1.58 -6.45
N GLY A 43 19.61 0.89 -7.46
CA GLY A 43 21.02 0.97 -7.86
C GLY A 43 21.36 2.27 -8.60
N THR A 44 22.53 2.28 -9.23
CA THR A 44 22.99 3.42 -10.04
C THR A 44 22.03 3.72 -11.17
N MET A 45 21.62 4.98 -11.29
CA MET A 45 20.77 5.44 -12.39
C MET A 45 21.58 5.47 -13.69
N THR A 46 21.07 4.82 -14.73
CA THR A 46 21.68 4.76 -16.07
C THR A 46 21.07 5.78 -17.02
N ASP A 47 19.76 6.01 -16.93
CA ASP A 47 19.01 6.93 -17.79
C ASP A 47 18.41 8.09 -16.98
N LYS A 48 18.67 9.33 -17.41
CA LYS A 48 18.18 10.55 -16.76
C LYS A 48 16.67 10.74 -16.88
N LYS A 49 15.97 10.06 -17.79
CA LYS A 49 14.50 10.17 -17.92
C LYS A 49 13.76 9.75 -16.64
N TYR A 50 14.40 8.95 -15.78
CA TYR A 50 13.84 8.49 -14.51
C TYR A 50 14.09 9.46 -13.34
N LEU A 51 14.80 10.57 -13.55
CA LEU A 51 15.16 11.50 -12.47
C LEU A 51 13.93 12.02 -11.72
N SER A 52 12.84 12.31 -12.42
CA SER A 52 11.58 12.76 -11.82
C SER A 52 10.80 11.67 -11.08
N LYS A 53 11.13 10.39 -11.32
CA LYS A 53 10.50 9.22 -10.68
C LYS A 53 11.30 8.68 -9.49
N ARG A 54 12.51 9.16 -9.27
CA ARG A 54 13.40 8.72 -8.16
C ARG A 54 13.40 9.73 -7.02
N LEU A 55 13.59 9.24 -5.79
CA LEU A 55 13.86 10.11 -4.63
C LEU A 55 15.26 10.73 -4.70
N SER A 56 16.21 10.07 -5.37
CA SER A 56 17.57 10.57 -5.60
C SER A 56 18.21 9.99 -6.87
N LYS A 57 19.11 10.77 -7.48
CA LYS A 57 20.00 10.32 -8.56
C LYS A 57 21.04 9.29 -8.10
N LYS A 58 21.40 9.30 -6.82
CA LYS A 58 22.34 8.35 -6.21
C LYS A 58 21.62 7.03 -5.90
N PRO A 59 22.35 5.92 -5.70
CA PRO A 59 21.74 4.73 -5.13
C PRO A 59 21.19 5.00 -3.72
N HIS A 60 20.01 4.46 -3.40
CA HIS A 60 19.32 4.72 -2.15
C HIS A 60 18.27 3.65 -1.84
N TYR A 61 17.90 3.52 -0.57
CA TYR A 61 16.69 2.82 -0.16
C TYR A 61 15.48 3.76 -0.25
N PHE A 62 14.31 3.21 -0.57
CA PHE A 62 13.12 4.02 -0.87
C PHE A 62 11.79 3.49 -0.33
N GLY A 63 11.80 2.37 0.38
CA GLY A 63 10.57 1.81 0.96
C GLY A 63 10.82 0.52 1.71
N ILE A 64 9.79 0.06 2.41
CA ILE A 64 9.74 -1.25 3.06
C ILE A 64 8.52 -2.02 2.62
N ALA A 65 8.55 -3.34 2.79
CA ALA A 65 7.40 -4.21 2.63
C ALA A 65 7.61 -5.55 3.34
N GLN A 66 6.65 -6.45 3.19
CA GLN A 66 6.73 -7.85 3.55
C GLN A 66 6.49 -8.72 2.33
N ILE A 67 7.23 -9.83 2.21
CA ILE A 67 7.00 -10.84 1.18
C ILE A 67 5.75 -11.65 1.54
N GLY A 68 4.76 -11.63 0.65
CA GLY A 68 3.55 -12.44 0.73
C GLY A 68 3.73 -13.84 0.15
N ASP A 69 2.72 -14.33 -0.57
CA ASP A 69 2.79 -15.62 -1.25
C ASP A 69 3.79 -15.60 -2.41
N ILE A 70 4.40 -16.74 -2.68
CA ILE A 70 5.42 -16.91 -3.72
C ILE A 70 4.94 -18.00 -4.69
N PHE A 71 4.90 -17.69 -5.97
CA PHE A 71 4.48 -18.60 -7.02
C PHE A 71 5.46 -18.60 -8.20
N PRO A 72 5.59 -19.72 -8.93
CA PRO A 72 6.47 -19.78 -10.10
C PRO A 72 5.94 -18.89 -11.22
N ASP A 73 6.85 -18.33 -12.00
CA ASP A 73 6.52 -17.72 -13.28
C ASP A 73 6.04 -18.83 -14.26
N GLU A 74 4.87 -18.64 -14.87
CA GLU A 74 4.26 -19.59 -15.79
C GLU A 74 5.10 -19.74 -17.08
N ASP A 75 5.74 -18.64 -17.51
CA ASP A 75 6.58 -18.61 -18.70
C ASP A 75 8.00 -19.15 -18.42
N ASN A 76 8.47 -19.07 -17.17
CA ASN A 76 9.79 -19.56 -16.78
C ASN A 76 9.85 -20.21 -15.41
N LYS A 77 9.91 -21.54 -15.38
CA LYS A 77 9.97 -22.35 -14.14
C LYS A 77 11.19 -22.09 -13.23
N ASN A 78 12.21 -21.39 -13.72
CA ASN A 78 13.37 -20.96 -12.93
C ASN A 78 13.26 -19.52 -12.41
N GLN A 79 12.10 -18.89 -12.59
CA GLN A 79 11.77 -17.57 -12.10
C GLN A 79 10.49 -17.64 -11.27
N TYR A 80 10.32 -16.68 -10.38
CA TYR A 80 9.28 -16.67 -9.37
C TYR A 80 8.81 -15.25 -9.17
N PHE A 81 7.53 -15.13 -8.85
CA PHE A 81 6.93 -13.92 -8.36
C PHE A 81 6.70 -14.04 -6.85
N ALA A 82 6.99 -12.96 -6.13
CA ALA A 82 6.58 -12.76 -4.76
C ALA A 82 5.54 -11.64 -4.72
N GLU A 83 4.40 -11.90 -4.09
CA GLU A 83 3.48 -10.83 -3.68
C GLU A 83 4.18 -9.92 -2.67
N ILE A 84 3.85 -8.64 -2.72
CA ILE A 84 4.35 -7.63 -1.81
C ILE A 84 3.18 -7.15 -0.96
N GLU A 85 3.30 -7.36 0.34
CA GLU A 85 2.32 -6.97 1.36
C GLU A 85 2.87 -5.81 2.19
N ASP A 86 1.97 -4.99 2.76
CA ASP A 86 2.31 -3.87 3.66
C ASP A 86 3.42 -2.93 3.13
N TYR A 87 3.39 -2.62 1.82
CA TYR A 87 4.35 -1.69 1.23
C TYR A 87 4.20 -0.29 1.84
N ILE A 88 5.30 0.34 2.25
CA ILE A 88 5.32 1.73 2.74
C ILE A 88 6.51 2.45 2.08
N PRO A 89 6.26 3.52 1.29
CA PRO A 89 7.33 4.31 0.69
C PRO A 89 8.03 5.19 1.71
N PHE A 90 9.29 5.50 1.48
CA PHE A 90 10.02 6.51 2.26
C PHE A 90 9.72 7.92 1.75
N ILE A 91 9.66 8.89 2.66
CA ILE A 91 9.46 10.30 2.32
C ILE A 91 10.63 10.87 1.51
N GLY A 92 11.82 10.30 1.71
CA GLY A 92 13.08 10.74 1.15
C GLY A 92 14.07 9.57 0.98
N PRO A 93 15.14 9.78 0.20
CA PRO A 93 16.11 8.74 -0.10
C PRO A 93 16.98 8.47 1.13
N ILE A 94 17.15 7.20 1.50
CA ILE A 94 18.16 6.80 2.49
C ILE A 94 19.41 6.34 1.75
N GLU A 95 20.51 7.07 1.87
CA GLU A 95 21.76 6.68 1.22
C GLU A 95 22.25 5.32 1.78
N PHE A 96 22.89 4.51 0.93
CA PHE A 96 23.43 3.20 1.31
C PHE A 96 24.68 3.28 2.19
N LYS A 97 25.15 4.49 2.44
CA LYS A 97 26.26 4.82 3.33
C LYS A 97 25.83 5.87 4.34
N ASP A 98 26.41 5.82 5.53
CA ASP A 98 26.25 6.85 6.53
C ASP A 98 27.16 8.07 6.27
N ASN A 99 27.04 9.09 7.13
CA ASN A 99 27.84 10.32 7.05
C ASN A 99 29.35 10.09 7.19
N ASN A 100 29.76 8.95 7.76
CA ASN A 100 31.15 8.53 7.90
C ASN A 100 31.60 7.68 6.70
N ASN A 101 30.80 7.60 5.63
CA ASN A 101 31.05 6.83 4.40
C ASN A 101 31.11 5.30 4.63
N ASN A 102 30.62 4.81 5.76
CA ASN A 102 30.48 3.38 6.03
C ASN A 102 29.17 2.86 5.44
N TYR A 103 29.18 1.64 4.93
CA TYR A 103 27.98 0.99 4.41
C TYR A 103 26.96 0.71 5.52
N LEU A 104 25.67 0.91 5.23
CA LEU A 104 24.59 0.52 6.14
C LEU A 104 24.38 -1.00 6.16
N GLU A 105 24.56 -1.65 5.00
CA GLU A 105 24.62 -3.10 4.88
C GLU A 105 26.01 -3.64 5.24
N GLU A 106 26.07 -4.88 5.74
CA GLU A 106 27.32 -5.59 5.94
C GLU A 106 27.87 -6.07 4.58
N VAL A 107 28.89 -5.38 4.06
CA VAL A 107 29.50 -5.68 2.76
C VAL A 107 30.71 -6.59 2.95
N THR A 108 30.55 -7.89 2.70
CA THR A 108 31.61 -8.89 2.88
C THR A 108 32.38 -9.21 1.60
N ARG A 109 31.91 -8.76 0.42
CA ARG A 109 32.51 -9.07 -0.88
C ARG A 109 32.37 -7.93 -1.89
N SER A 110 33.32 -7.84 -2.83
CA SER A 110 33.38 -6.77 -3.83
C SER A 110 32.19 -6.73 -4.80
N ASN A 111 31.55 -7.87 -5.07
CA ASN A 111 30.39 -7.99 -5.95
C ASN A 111 29.02 -7.94 -5.21
N HIS A 112 28.99 -7.50 -3.95
CA HIS A 112 27.78 -7.39 -3.12
C HIS A 112 26.60 -6.75 -3.85
N TRP A 113 26.86 -5.63 -4.54
CA TRP A 113 25.86 -4.84 -5.24
C TRP A 113 25.38 -5.43 -6.58
N ARG A 114 25.96 -6.56 -7.02
CA ARG A 114 25.46 -7.31 -8.19
C ARG A 114 24.28 -8.21 -7.85
N ASP A 115 24.04 -8.44 -6.55
CA ASP A 115 22.89 -9.22 -6.11
C ASP A 115 21.64 -8.34 -5.96
N GLY A 116 20.59 -8.75 -6.68
CA GLY A 116 19.27 -8.13 -6.58
C GLY A 116 18.62 -8.36 -5.21
N VAL A 117 18.93 -9.48 -4.56
CA VAL A 117 18.45 -9.82 -3.20
C VAL A 117 19.61 -10.10 -2.26
N ARG A 118 19.66 -9.33 -1.17
CA ARG A 118 20.74 -9.37 -0.18
C ARG A 118 20.14 -9.58 1.21
N GLU A 119 20.61 -10.59 1.92
CA GLU A 119 20.18 -10.81 3.31
C GLU A 119 20.81 -9.75 4.19
N ILE A 120 20.05 -9.27 5.17
CA ILE A 120 20.51 -8.29 6.15
C ILE A 120 20.14 -8.76 7.55
N THR A 121 20.83 -8.20 8.55
CA THR A 121 20.47 -8.44 9.95
C THR A 121 19.24 -7.64 10.34
N GLU A 122 18.57 -8.07 11.41
CA GLU A 122 17.49 -7.30 12.04
C GLU A 122 17.95 -5.89 12.43
N ASN A 123 19.17 -5.76 12.97
CA ASN A 123 19.76 -4.48 13.35
C ASN A 123 19.93 -3.54 12.14
N THR A 124 20.39 -4.07 10.99
CA THR A 124 20.48 -3.30 9.74
C THR A 124 19.11 -2.84 9.28
N TYR A 125 18.10 -3.72 9.34
CA TYR A 125 16.72 -3.37 8.98
C TYR A 125 16.17 -2.24 9.87
N ILE A 126 16.26 -2.41 11.20
CA ILE A 126 15.85 -1.42 12.21
C ILE A 126 16.55 -0.07 11.97
N LYS A 127 17.87 -0.09 11.74
CA LYS A 127 18.66 1.13 11.47
C LYS A 127 18.13 1.90 10.26
N ILE A 128 17.87 1.22 9.14
CA ILE A 128 17.38 1.87 7.92
C ILE A 128 15.94 2.40 8.12
N VAL A 129 15.09 1.64 8.80
CA VAL A 129 13.71 2.05 9.12
C VAL A 129 13.68 3.30 10.00
N GLN A 130 14.54 3.37 11.02
CA GLN A 130 14.67 4.56 11.87
C GLN A 130 15.24 5.76 11.13
N LEU A 131 16.20 5.55 10.21
CA LEU A 131 16.70 6.62 9.33
C LEU A 131 15.62 7.17 8.40
N ALA A 132 14.60 6.38 8.09
CA ALA A 132 13.41 6.80 7.35
C ALA A 132 12.30 7.38 8.25
N SER A 133 12.62 7.73 9.49
CA SER A 133 11.73 8.37 10.47
C SER A 133 10.53 7.54 10.91
N PHE A 134 10.55 6.22 10.73
CA PHE A 134 9.49 5.36 11.28
C PHE A 134 9.79 4.95 12.72
N ASP A 135 8.73 4.81 13.51
CA ASP A 135 8.81 4.23 14.84
C ASP A 135 8.83 2.71 14.76
N ILE A 136 9.47 2.10 15.76
CA ILE A 136 9.58 0.64 15.86
C ILE A 136 8.98 0.18 17.17
N LYS A 137 8.04 -0.75 17.06
CA LYS A 137 7.48 -1.46 18.21
C LYS A 137 8.02 -2.88 18.24
N CYS A 138 8.77 -3.19 19.30
CA CYS A 138 9.20 -4.55 19.58
C CYS A 138 8.09 -5.26 20.36
N SER A 139 7.47 -6.27 19.75
CA SER A 139 6.54 -7.15 20.47
C SER A 139 7.31 -8.21 21.28
N PHE A 140 6.71 -8.71 22.37
CA PHE A 140 7.29 -9.77 23.22
C PHE A 140 7.70 -11.04 22.42
N ASN A 141 7.17 -11.23 21.21
CA ASN A 141 7.46 -12.36 20.32
C ASN A 141 8.53 -12.08 19.25
N LYS A 142 9.32 -10.99 19.36
CA LYS A 142 10.41 -10.63 18.43
C LYS A 142 9.98 -10.32 16.99
N ASP A 143 8.73 -9.90 16.77
CA ASP A 143 8.35 -9.29 15.50
C ASP A 143 8.61 -7.78 15.57
N VAL A 144 9.48 -7.28 14.69
CA VAL A 144 9.73 -5.85 14.48
C VAL A 144 8.54 -5.25 13.75
N GLU A 145 7.67 -4.54 14.44
CA GLU A 145 6.57 -3.80 13.83
C GLU A 145 6.99 -2.36 13.52
N VAL A 146 6.72 -1.93 12.28
CA VAL A 146 6.97 -0.55 11.85
C VAL A 146 5.68 0.25 12.01
N ILE A 147 5.77 1.38 12.69
CA ILE A 147 4.64 2.28 12.95
C ILE A 147 4.85 3.57 12.17
N ILE A 148 3.83 3.96 11.40
CA ILE A 148 3.80 5.23 10.67
C ILE A 148 3.48 6.36 11.66
N ASN A 149 4.31 7.39 11.66
CA ASN A 149 4.09 8.64 12.39
C ASN A 149 4.04 9.83 11.41
N GLU A 150 3.76 11.04 11.93
CA GLU A 150 3.66 12.24 11.08
C GLU A 150 4.96 12.59 10.36
N GLU A 151 6.12 12.37 11.00
CA GLU A 151 7.43 12.71 10.42
C GLU A 151 7.80 11.79 9.24
N SER A 152 7.25 10.57 9.23
CA SER A 152 7.41 9.60 8.15
C SER A 152 6.52 9.87 6.92
N LEU A 153 5.61 10.86 6.99
CA LEU A 153 4.65 11.17 5.93
C LEU A 153 4.95 12.51 5.26
N PRO A 154 4.73 12.64 3.94
CA PRO A 154 4.87 13.93 3.25
C PRO A 154 3.95 14.97 3.89
N ASN A 155 4.43 16.19 4.08
CA ASN A 155 3.55 17.27 4.53
C ASN A 155 2.39 17.41 3.54
N LEU A 156 1.14 17.48 4.04
CA LEU A 156 -0.06 17.49 3.22
C LEU A 156 -0.07 18.65 2.20
N GLU A 157 0.56 19.79 2.51
CA GLU A 157 0.69 20.91 1.57
C GLU A 157 1.49 20.54 0.32
N SER A 158 2.51 19.70 0.46
CA SER A 158 3.34 19.20 -0.65
C SER A 158 2.71 18.05 -1.44
N VAL A 159 1.60 17.50 -0.95
CA VAL A 159 0.89 16.41 -1.64
C VAL A 159 0.01 16.97 -2.74
N ASN A 160 0.11 16.38 -3.94
CA ASN A 160 -0.70 16.72 -5.09
C ASN A 160 -1.54 15.51 -5.54
N PRO A 161 -2.81 15.39 -5.10
CA PRO A 161 -3.70 14.38 -5.61
C PRO A 161 -4.08 14.65 -7.07
N GLU A 162 -4.14 13.57 -7.85
CA GLU A 162 -4.53 13.61 -9.26
C GLU A 162 -5.58 12.54 -9.56
N LEU A 163 -6.55 12.89 -10.39
CA LEU A 163 -7.49 11.91 -10.91
C LEU A 163 -6.77 10.88 -11.78
N ALA A 164 -7.24 9.65 -11.70
CA ALA A 164 -6.80 8.54 -12.53
C ALA A 164 -7.97 7.60 -12.85
N HIS A 165 -7.71 6.69 -13.77
CA HIS A 165 -8.62 5.61 -14.14
C HIS A 165 -7.92 4.26 -13.96
N ASN A 166 -8.71 3.19 -13.91
CA ASN A 166 -8.23 1.81 -13.80
C ASN A 166 -7.43 1.53 -12.52
N LEU A 167 -7.72 2.20 -11.41
CA LEU A 167 -7.09 1.93 -10.11
C LEU A 167 -7.57 0.62 -9.46
N LEU A 168 -8.70 0.07 -9.94
CA LEU A 168 -9.23 -1.22 -9.52
C LEU A 168 -8.76 -2.32 -10.48
N GLU A 169 -8.19 -3.40 -9.95
CA GLU A 169 -7.85 -4.59 -10.71
C GLU A 169 -9.06 -5.53 -10.81
N GLU A 170 -9.31 -6.05 -12.01
CA GLU A 170 -10.29 -7.11 -12.20
C GLU A 170 -9.69 -8.44 -11.75
N LYS A 171 -10.24 -9.01 -10.67
CA LYS A 171 -9.97 -10.40 -10.28
C LYS A 171 -11.17 -11.26 -10.62
N ALA A 172 -10.97 -12.29 -11.43
CA ALA A 172 -11.97 -13.34 -11.60
C ALA A 172 -12.12 -14.09 -10.28
N ILE A 173 -13.31 -14.07 -9.67
CA ILE A 173 -13.59 -14.85 -8.46
C ILE A 173 -13.61 -16.32 -8.86
N ASN A 174 -12.51 -17.04 -8.62
CA ASN A 174 -12.52 -18.49 -8.79
C ASN A 174 -13.05 -19.16 -7.51
N ASN A 175 -13.78 -20.27 -7.65
CA ASN A 175 -14.26 -21.07 -6.50
C ASN A 175 -13.12 -21.57 -5.57
N LYS A 176 -11.86 -21.54 -6.03
CA LYS A 176 -10.67 -21.79 -5.21
C LYS A 176 -10.33 -20.62 -4.28
N ASP A 177 -10.60 -19.38 -4.69
CA ASP A 177 -10.30 -18.17 -3.91
C ASP A 177 -11.23 -18.02 -2.72
N VAL A 178 -12.49 -18.45 -2.82
CA VAL A 178 -13.45 -18.52 -1.69
C VAL A 178 -12.98 -19.52 -0.60
N ASN A 179 -12.28 -20.58 -1.00
CA ASN A 179 -11.71 -21.56 -0.06
C ASN A 179 -10.33 -21.13 0.47
N ASN A 180 -9.57 -20.35 -0.30
CA ASN A 180 -8.28 -19.79 0.12
C ASN A 180 -8.43 -18.55 1.02
N THR A 181 -9.44 -17.70 0.82
CA THR A 181 -9.81 -16.62 1.77
C THR A 181 -10.08 -17.21 3.14
N ARG A 182 -10.87 -18.29 3.23
CA ARG A 182 -11.06 -19.06 4.48
C ARG A 182 -9.76 -19.60 5.10
N LYS A 183 -8.71 -19.87 4.31
CA LYS A 183 -7.38 -20.28 4.81
C LYS A 183 -6.53 -19.09 5.24
N LYS A 184 -6.55 -17.97 4.52
CA LYS A 184 -5.90 -16.70 4.93
C LYS A 184 -6.49 -16.25 6.28
N ASP A 185 -7.80 -16.46 6.49
CA ASP A 185 -8.49 -16.18 7.76
C ASP A 185 -8.05 -17.06 8.94
N THR A 186 -7.52 -18.27 8.72
CA THR A 186 -6.95 -19.08 9.82
C THR A 186 -5.62 -18.54 10.35
N LYS A 187 -4.90 -17.75 9.56
CA LYS A 187 -3.85 -16.83 10.04
C LYS A 187 -4.54 -15.52 10.37
N GLY A 188 -5.21 -15.48 11.52
CA GLY A 188 -6.16 -14.44 11.92
C GLY A 188 -5.84 -13.06 11.35
N ASN A 189 -6.83 -12.43 10.71
CA ASN A 189 -6.81 -11.10 10.13
C ASN A 189 -6.12 -10.11 11.07
N ARG A 190 -4.79 -10.03 10.98
CA ARG A 190 -3.99 -9.07 11.71
C ARG A 190 -4.15 -7.80 10.90
N TYR A 191 -5.23 -7.07 11.17
CA TYR A 191 -5.39 -5.72 10.67
C TYR A 191 -4.06 -5.02 10.86
N SER A 192 -3.44 -4.57 9.77
CA SER A 192 -2.17 -3.86 9.81
C SER A 192 -2.30 -2.74 10.84
N ASN A 193 -1.36 -2.62 11.78
CA ASN A 193 -1.42 -1.55 12.79
C ASN A 193 -1.48 -0.15 12.15
N ASN A 194 -1.03 -0.04 10.89
CA ASN A 194 -1.03 1.18 10.11
C ASN A 194 -2.34 1.39 9.32
N ALA A 195 -3.29 0.44 9.33
CA ALA A 195 -4.53 0.54 8.56
C ALA A 195 -5.32 1.81 8.89
N LYS A 196 -5.42 2.17 10.17
CA LYS A 196 -6.05 3.43 10.58
C LYS A 196 -5.32 4.63 9.99
N LYS A 197 -3.98 4.65 10.07
CA LYS A 197 -3.17 5.77 9.57
C LYS A 197 -3.27 5.91 8.05
N ILE A 198 -3.36 4.78 7.32
CA ILE A 198 -3.60 4.73 5.88
C ILE A 198 -4.98 5.29 5.52
N GLY A 199 -6.02 4.91 6.28
CA GLY A 199 -7.38 5.42 6.12
C GLY A 199 -7.46 6.93 6.36
N ASP A 200 -7.04 7.38 7.55
CA ASP A 200 -6.99 8.80 7.93
C ASP A 200 -6.25 9.61 6.85
N ARG A 201 -5.12 9.09 6.36
CA ARG A 201 -4.32 9.77 5.34
C ARG A 201 -5.03 9.83 3.98
N ALA A 202 -5.75 8.78 3.59
CA ALA A 202 -6.53 8.80 2.37
C ALA A 202 -7.68 9.83 2.45
N GLU A 203 -8.33 9.94 3.62
CA GLU A 203 -9.37 10.95 3.88
C GLU A 203 -8.81 12.37 3.78
N GLU A 204 -7.64 12.65 4.37
CA GLU A 204 -6.93 13.94 4.20
C GLU A 204 -6.66 14.28 2.72
N VAL A 205 -6.24 13.29 1.94
CA VAL A 205 -5.96 13.43 0.51
C VAL A 205 -7.25 13.77 -0.25
N VAL A 206 -8.37 13.11 0.06
CA VAL A 206 -9.67 13.41 -0.54
C VAL A 206 -10.15 14.80 -0.17
N LEU A 207 -10.03 15.22 1.10
CA LEU A 207 -10.38 16.59 1.52
C LEU A 207 -9.58 17.64 0.76
N LYS A 208 -8.27 17.42 0.60
CA LYS A 208 -7.42 18.31 -0.20
C LYS A 208 -7.87 18.36 -1.66
N TYR A 209 -8.20 17.21 -2.24
CA TYR A 209 -8.72 17.13 -3.60
C TYR A 209 -10.06 17.86 -3.76
N LEU A 210 -11.04 17.63 -2.89
CA LEU A 210 -12.35 18.28 -2.93
C LEU A 210 -12.25 19.81 -2.82
N ARG A 211 -11.34 20.31 -1.97
CA ARG A 211 -11.05 21.75 -1.86
C ARG A 211 -10.42 22.32 -3.14
N LYS A 212 -9.49 21.58 -3.77
CA LYS A 212 -8.88 21.95 -5.06
C LYS A 212 -9.93 22.01 -6.18
N GLU A 213 -10.90 21.10 -6.16
CA GLU A 213 -12.05 21.09 -7.07
C GLU A 213 -13.16 22.08 -6.67
N ASN A 214 -12.96 22.98 -5.71
CA ASN A 214 -13.95 23.99 -5.29
C ASN A 214 -15.32 23.41 -4.88
N MET A 215 -15.35 22.21 -4.30
CA MET A 215 -16.57 21.66 -3.68
C MET A 215 -16.93 22.49 -2.44
N SER A 216 -18.23 22.71 -2.19
CA SER A 216 -18.70 23.52 -1.06
C SER A 216 -19.21 22.64 0.09
N ASN A 217 -19.38 23.23 1.27
CA ASN A 217 -19.93 22.56 2.46
C ASN A 217 -19.24 21.23 2.82
N ILE A 218 -17.92 21.15 2.61
CA ILE A 218 -17.13 19.94 2.90
C ILE A 218 -17.07 19.73 4.40
N ARG A 219 -17.59 18.58 4.87
CA ARG A 219 -17.56 18.14 6.26
C ARG A 219 -16.89 16.78 6.37
N TRP A 220 -15.91 16.66 7.26
CA TRP A 220 -15.21 15.42 7.56
C TRP A 220 -15.90 14.71 8.72
N VAL A 221 -16.96 14.00 8.41
CA VAL A 221 -17.87 13.39 9.39
C VAL A 221 -17.18 12.34 10.26
N ALA A 222 -16.28 11.54 9.67
CA ALA A 222 -15.48 10.56 10.43
C ALA A 222 -14.62 11.21 11.52
N SER A 223 -14.06 12.40 11.28
CA SER A 223 -13.25 13.13 12.28
C SER A 223 -14.06 13.63 13.48
N GLU A 224 -15.38 13.76 13.31
CA GLU A 224 -16.32 14.18 14.35
C GLU A 224 -16.82 12.99 15.20
N GLY A 225 -16.39 11.76 14.88
CA GLY A 225 -16.76 10.53 15.58
C GLY A 225 -18.13 9.98 15.20
N GLU A 226 -18.80 10.60 14.22
CA GLU A 226 -20.04 10.10 13.65
C GLU A 226 -19.79 8.91 12.72
N LYS A 227 -20.75 7.98 12.63
CA LYS A 227 -20.65 6.77 11.80
C LYS A 227 -21.89 6.55 10.93
N PRO A 228 -22.24 7.49 10.04
CA PRO A 228 -23.43 7.36 9.19
C PRO A 228 -23.26 6.36 8.04
N GLY A 229 -22.04 5.82 7.84
CA GLY A 229 -21.71 4.90 6.74
C GLY A 229 -21.03 5.58 5.55
N TYR A 230 -20.38 6.72 5.80
CA TYR A 230 -19.49 7.46 4.91
C TYR A 230 -18.55 8.32 5.75
N ASP A 231 -17.43 8.77 5.18
CA ASP A 231 -16.40 9.55 5.89
C ASP A 231 -16.57 11.05 5.71
N ILE A 232 -16.99 11.47 4.50
CA ILE A 232 -17.06 12.88 4.08
C ILE A 232 -18.42 13.15 3.44
N CYS A 233 -19.00 14.32 3.69
CA CYS A 233 -20.07 14.85 2.85
C CYS A 233 -19.72 16.26 2.35
N CYS A 234 -20.24 16.61 1.18
CA CYS A 234 -20.07 17.93 0.58
C CYS A 234 -21.19 18.22 -0.43
N GLN A 235 -21.21 19.43 -0.98
CA GLN A 235 -22.03 19.79 -2.13
C GLN A 235 -21.18 19.84 -3.39
N ASN A 236 -21.70 19.22 -4.45
CA ASN A 236 -21.09 19.29 -5.77
C ASN A 236 -21.31 20.67 -6.44
N HIS A 237 -20.81 20.85 -7.66
CA HIS A 237 -20.98 22.09 -8.42
C HIS A 237 -22.43 22.49 -8.73
N GLU A 238 -23.35 21.53 -8.67
CA GLU A 238 -24.80 21.74 -8.87
C GLU A 238 -25.52 22.04 -7.54
N GLY A 239 -24.80 22.11 -6.42
CA GLY A 239 -25.36 22.29 -5.08
C GLY A 239 -26.00 21.02 -4.51
N ILE A 240 -25.85 19.88 -5.18
CA ILE A 240 -26.37 18.59 -4.73
C ILE A 240 -25.45 18.03 -3.64
N GLU A 241 -26.03 17.67 -2.51
CA GLU A 241 -25.31 17.00 -1.44
C GLU A 241 -24.92 15.57 -1.86
N ILE A 242 -23.64 15.27 -1.72
CA ILE A 242 -23.03 13.95 -1.99
C ILE A 242 -22.31 13.43 -0.74
N TYR A 243 -22.22 12.10 -0.66
CA TYR A 243 -21.67 11.36 0.47
C TYR A 243 -20.58 10.44 -0.02
N ILE A 244 -19.42 10.48 0.64
CA ILE A 244 -18.18 9.89 0.15
C ILE A 244 -17.62 8.98 1.24
N GLU A 245 -17.50 7.70 0.89
CA GLU A 245 -16.66 6.73 1.60
C GLU A 245 -15.27 6.72 0.97
N VAL A 246 -14.21 6.69 1.77
CA VAL A 246 -12.82 6.74 1.31
C VAL A 246 -12.12 5.42 1.57
N LYS A 247 -11.54 4.84 0.52
CA LYS A 247 -10.71 3.63 0.63
C LYS A 247 -9.28 3.97 0.21
N GLY A 248 -8.32 3.74 1.11
CA GLY A 248 -6.91 4.03 0.91
C GLY A 248 -6.04 2.79 0.74
N THR A 249 -5.03 2.87 -0.13
CA THR A 249 -3.92 1.91 -0.21
C THR A 249 -2.59 2.61 -0.45
N THR A 250 -1.51 2.00 0.01
CA THR A 250 -0.13 2.45 -0.21
C THR A 250 0.41 2.05 -1.58
N THR A 251 -0.22 1.07 -2.24
CA THR A 251 0.15 0.54 -3.55
C THR A 251 -0.49 1.34 -4.69
N SER A 252 -0.15 1.02 -5.93
CA SER A 252 -0.68 1.71 -7.11
C SER A 252 -2.07 1.25 -7.59
N LYS A 253 -2.59 0.15 -7.01
CA LYS A 253 -3.85 -0.50 -7.39
C LYS A 253 -4.57 -1.09 -6.18
N PHE A 254 -5.89 -1.17 -6.27
CA PHE A 254 -6.72 -1.99 -5.39
C PHE A 254 -7.04 -3.29 -6.10
N SER A 255 -6.66 -4.42 -5.49
CA SER A 255 -7.13 -5.73 -5.96
C SER A 255 -8.40 -6.19 -5.26
N GLU A 256 -8.68 -5.60 -4.09
CA GLU A 256 -9.90 -5.78 -3.30
C GLU A 256 -10.04 -4.59 -2.33
N PHE A 257 -11.21 -4.44 -1.72
CA PHE A 257 -11.45 -3.50 -0.63
C PHE A 257 -12.56 -4.03 0.29
N ILE A 258 -12.55 -3.59 1.54
CA ILE A 258 -13.56 -3.96 2.53
C ILE A 258 -14.63 -2.86 2.57
N ILE A 259 -15.89 -3.26 2.52
CA ILE A 259 -17.05 -2.40 2.80
C ILE A 259 -17.77 -2.94 4.04
N THR A 260 -18.09 -2.07 5.00
CA THR A 260 -18.85 -2.49 6.19
C THR A 260 -20.34 -2.63 5.87
N ASN A 261 -21.09 -3.36 6.70
CA ASN A 261 -22.54 -3.48 6.52
C ASN A 261 -23.25 -2.10 6.59
N ASN A 262 -22.74 -1.19 7.43
CA ASN A 262 -23.28 0.15 7.54
C ASN A 262 -23.05 0.96 6.25
N GLU A 263 -21.82 0.96 5.73
CA GLU A 263 -21.49 1.57 4.43
C GLU A 263 -22.33 0.99 3.29
N LEU A 264 -22.48 -0.34 3.24
CA LEU A 264 -23.26 -1.00 2.20
C LEU A 264 -24.74 -0.58 2.25
N GLN A 265 -25.37 -0.62 3.42
CA GLN A 265 -26.76 -0.19 3.61
C GLN A 265 -26.97 1.30 3.34
N THR A 266 -26.00 2.14 3.71
CA THR A 266 -26.05 3.58 3.45
C THR A 266 -25.89 3.86 1.95
N SER A 267 -25.02 3.13 1.25
CA SER A 267 -24.87 3.23 -0.20
C SER A 267 -26.14 2.83 -0.97
N GLU A 268 -26.87 1.81 -0.49
CA GLU A 268 -28.17 1.42 -1.04
C GLU A 268 -29.20 2.55 -0.91
N LYS A 269 -29.31 3.14 0.28
CA LYS A 269 -30.28 4.21 0.58
C LYS A 269 -30.00 5.50 -0.19
N LEU A 270 -28.73 5.85 -0.35
CA LEU A 270 -28.32 7.12 -0.94
C LEU A 270 -28.14 7.04 -2.47
N GLY A 271 -27.90 5.84 -3.02
CA GLY A 271 -27.86 5.57 -4.45
C GLY A 271 -26.89 6.48 -5.20
N GLU A 272 -27.40 7.26 -6.16
CA GLU A 272 -26.59 8.16 -7.01
C GLU A 272 -25.91 9.31 -6.25
N ARG A 273 -26.28 9.56 -4.99
CA ARG A 273 -25.59 10.54 -4.12
C ARG A 273 -24.42 9.94 -3.35
N PHE A 274 -24.22 8.62 -3.42
CA PHE A 274 -23.14 7.93 -2.72
C PHE A 274 -21.97 7.61 -3.64
N TYR A 275 -20.77 7.88 -3.18
CA TYR A 275 -19.53 7.65 -3.89
C TYR A 275 -18.56 6.88 -3.01
N ILE A 276 -17.76 6.00 -3.62
CA ILE A 276 -16.52 5.51 -3.02
C ILE A 276 -15.35 6.17 -3.72
N TYR A 277 -14.47 6.84 -2.99
CA TYR A 277 -13.23 7.42 -3.48
C TYR A 277 -12.07 6.49 -3.12
N PHE A 278 -11.44 5.93 -4.13
CA PHE A 278 -10.27 5.06 -4.03
C PHE A 278 -8.99 5.90 -4.17
N VAL A 279 -8.16 5.89 -3.14
CA VAL A 279 -6.89 6.63 -3.08
C VAL A 279 -5.72 5.65 -3.09
N THR A 280 -4.96 5.61 -4.17
CA THR A 280 -3.74 4.79 -4.30
C THR A 280 -2.50 5.62 -4.01
N ASN A 281 -1.41 4.95 -3.60
CA ASN A 281 -0.17 5.58 -3.16
C ASN A 281 -0.42 6.68 -2.11
N CYS A 282 -1.36 6.46 -1.17
CA CYS A 282 -1.88 7.51 -0.28
C CYS A 282 -0.83 8.10 0.66
N LEU A 283 0.27 7.39 0.92
CA LEU A 283 1.40 7.84 1.73
C LEU A 283 2.49 8.58 0.92
N SER A 284 2.29 8.73 -0.39
CA SER A 284 3.24 9.40 -1.28
C SER A 284 2.90 10.88 -1.49
N LYS A 285 3.78 11.61 -2.21
CA LYS A 285 3.52 12.99 -2.62
C LYS A 285 2.50 13.11 -3.76
N ASN A 286 2.27 12.04 -4.53
CA ASN A 286 1.46 12.07 -5.74
C ASN A 286 0.40 10.95 -5.72
N PRO A 287 -0.52 10.94 -4.75
CA PRO A 287 -1.58 9.95 -4.70
C PRO A 287 -2.52 10.07 -5.91
N LYS A 288 -3.10 8.94 -6.33
CA LYS A 288 -4.07 8.91 -7.42
C LYS A 288 -5.46 8.60 -6.88
N ILE A 289 -6.45 9.32 -7.37
CA ILE A 289 -7.85 9.20 -6.95
C ILE A 289 -8.68 8.68 -8.12
N GLN A 290 -9.49 7.66 -7.86
CA GLN A 290 -10.60 7.25 -8.73
C GLN A 290 -11.85 7.18 -7.87
N PHE A 291 -12.98 7.66 -8.37
CA PHE A 291 -14.25 7.54 -7.67
C PHE A 291 -15.25 6.69 -8.45
N ILE A 292 -16.11 6.00 -7.71
CA ILE A 292 -17.22 5.21 -8.25
C ILE A 292 -18.52 5.69 -7.61
N GLN A 293 -19.45 6.13 -8.46
CA GLN A 293 -20.80 6.49 -8.06
C GLN A 293 -21.67 5.23 -7.93
N ASN A 294 -22.57 5.23 -6.94
CA ASN A 294 -23.57 4.19 -6.70
C ASN A 294 -22.96 2.76 -6.74
N PRO A 295 -22.02 2.44 -5.83
CA PRO A 295 -21.40 1.11 -5.78
C PRO A 295 -22.43 0.00 -5.55
N TYR A 296 -23.51 0.28 -4.82
CA TYR A 296 -24.58 -0.69 -4.57
C TYR A 296 -25.22 -1.20 -5.85
N LYS A 297 -25.46 -0.32 -6.83
CA LYS A 297 -26.00 -0.71 -8.14
C LYS A 297 -25.11 -1.73 -8.86
N LYS A 298 -23.78 -1.56 -8.79
CA LYS A 298 -22.81 -2.49 -9.39
C LYS A 298 -22.78 -3.84 -8.70
N ILE A 299 -22.93 -3.85 -7.37
CA ILE A 299 -23.04 -5.09 -6.59
C ILE A 299 -24.35 -5.80 -6.93
N ASN A 300 -25.47 -5.08 -6.93
CA ASN A 300 -26.79 -5.64 -7.20
C ASN A 300 -26.99 -6.12 -8.64
N SER A 301 -26.26 -5.54 -9.62
CA SER A 301 -26.25 -6.01 -11.01
C SER A 301 -25.29 -7.19 -11.25
N ASN A 302 -24.56 -7.64 -10.22
CA ASN A 302 -23.48 -8.63 -10.30
C ASN A 302 -22.28 -8.19 -11.17
N ASP A 303 -22.10 -6.88 -11.39
CA ASP A 303 -20.85 -6.36 -11.99
C ASP A 303 -19.70 -6.54 -10.98
N TRP A 304 -19.99 -6.41 -9.68
CA TRP A 304 -19.06 -6.59 -8.58
C TRP A 304 -19.45 -7.78 -7.72
N GLY A 305 -18.50 -8.67 -7.44
CA GLY A 305 -18.70 -9.74 -6.48
C GLY A 305 -18.48 -9.26 -5.04
N ILE A 306 -19.25 -9.81 -4.11
CA ILE A 306 -19.16 -9.51 -2.69
C ILE A 306 -19.16 -10.81 -1.87
N VAL A 307 -18.27 -10.90 -0.89
CA VAL A 307 -18.18 -12.04 0.04
C VAL A 307 -18.27 -11.51 1.48
N PRO A 308 -19.21 -12.01 2.30
CA PRO A 308 -19.28 -11.60 3.70
C PRO A 308 -18.06 -12.07 4.51
N ILE A 309 -17.41 -11.14 5.23
CA ILE A 309 -16.16 -11.42 5.97
C ILE A 309 -16.33 -11.64 7.47
N SER A 310 -17.34 -11.06 8.12
CA SER A 310 -17.49 -11.18 9.57
C SER A 310 -18.94 -11.02 10.03
N TYR A 311 -19.34 -11.86 10.99
CA TYR A 311 -20.58 -11.72 11.74
C TYR A 311 -20.29 -11.97 13.22
N LYS A 312 -20.85 -11.13 14.09
CA LYS A 312 -20.79 -11.36 15.54
C LYS A 312 -22.14 -11.90 16.00
N VAL A 313 -22.13 -13.09 16.59
CA VAL A 313 -23.34 -13.76 17.08
C VAL A 313 -23.28 -13.83 18.59
N PHE A 314 -24.42 -13.58 19.23
CA PHE A 314 -24.60 -13.76 20.68
C PHE A 314 -25.79 -14.69 20.92
N LEU A 315 -25.70 -15.48 21.98
CA LEU A 315 -26.81 -16.29 22.47
C LEU A 315 -27.77 -15.37 23.23
N LYS A 316 -29.07 -15.50 22.96
CA LYS A 316 -30.14 -14.84 23.71
C LYS A 316 -30.63 -15.75 24.82
#